data_AF-A0A497MQ09-F1
#
_entry.id   AF-A0A497MQ09-F1
#
_cell.length_a   1.000
_cell.length_b   1.000
_cell.length_c   1.000
_cell.angle_alpha   90.00
_cell.angle_beta   90.00
_cell.angle_gamma   90.00
#
_symmetry.space_group_name_H-M   'P 1'
#
loop_
_entity.id
_entity.type
_entity.pdbx_description
1 polymer ?
#
loop_
_entity_poly.entity_id
_entity_poly.type
_entity_poly.pdbx_seq_one_letter_code
_entity_poly.pdbx_strand_id
1 'polypeptide(L)' 'RIIAESAEEELKEGKEKVTPYWRVLRRDGSLNEKFPGGVRLQAERLRREGHILLPGKIPKVKDYVKALVRF' A
#
# COMPACT_ATOMS: atom_id res chain seq x y z
N ARG A 1 -1.26 14.75 -11.82
CA ARG A 1 -1.23 14.73 -10.34
C ARG A 1 -2.67 14.59 -9.85
N ILE A 2 -3.28 13.40 -9.94
CA ILE A 2 -4.73 13.20 -9.64
C ILE A 2 -5.04 11.81 -9.00
N ILE A 3 -4.10 10.86 -8.92
CA ILE A 3 -4.48 9.46 -8.59
C ILE A 3 -4.67 9.22 -7.09
N ALA A 4 -3.97 9.97 -6.22
CA ALA A 4 -3.99 9.70 -4.78
C ALA A 4 -5.18 10.35 -4.06
N GLU A 5 -5.57 11.57 -4.44
CA GLU A 5 -6.65 12.33 -3.78
C GLU A 5 -8.06 11.82 -4.15
N SER A 6 -8.24 11.25 -5.34
CA SER A 6 -9.55 10.75 -5.78
C SER A 6 -9.98 9.42 -5.12
N ALA A 7 -9.06 8.74 -4.41
CA ALA A 7 -9.33 7.46 -3.78
C ALA A 7 -9.97 7.57 -2.38
N GLU A 8 -9.90 8.74 -1.73
CA GLU A 8 -10.51 8.97 -0.42
C GLU A 8 -11.98 9.41 -0.50
N GLU A 9 -12.36 10.17 -1.53
CA GLU A 9 -13.76 10.56 -1.77
C GLU A 9 -14.61 9.33 -2.17
N GLU A 10 -14.04 8.37 -2.90
CA GLU A 10 -14.75 7.17 -3.36
C GLU A 10 -14.85 6.06 -2.29
N LEU A 11 -14.13 6.22 -1.15
CA LEU A 11 -14.22 5.34 0.02
C LEU A 11 -15.54 5.55 0.80
N LYS A 12 -16.20 6.71 0.63
CA LYS A 12 -17.41 7.10 1.37
C LYS A 12 -18.71 6.64 0.70
N GLU A 13 -18.64 6.19 -0.56
CA GLU A 13 -19.81 5.89 -1.41
C GLU A 13 -20.05 4.40 -1.69
N GLY A 14 -19.35 3.49 -1.01
CA GLY A 14 -19.67 2.05 -1.11
C GLY A 14 -19.36 1.40 -2.47
N LYS A 15 -18.51 2.01 -3.30
CA LYS A 15 -17.99 1.34 -4.50
C LYS A 15 -16.90 0.34 -4.10
N GLU A 16 -17.21 -0.93 -4.24
CA GLU A 16 -16.35 -2.10 -3.99
C GLU A 16 -15.03 -2.16 -4.81
N LYS A 17 -14.66 -1.10 -5.53
CA LYS A 17 -13.46 -1.02 -6.39
C LYS A 17 -12.56 0.16 -6.03
N VAL A 18 -12.19 0.29 -4.75
CA VAL A 18 -11.02 1.11 -4.42
C VAL A 18 -9.81 0.40 -5.01
N THR A 19 -9.12 1.07 -5.94
CA THR A 19 -7.85 0.55 -6.48
C THR A 19 -6.91 0.35 -5.29
N PRO A 20 -6.35 -0.86 -5.08
CA PRO A 20 -5.64 -1.22 -3.85
C PRO A 20 -4.27 -0.54 -3.79
N TYR A 21 -4.25 0.78 -3.58
CA TYR A 21 -3.04 1.61 -3.56
C TYR A 21 -2.04 1.09 -2.52
N TRP A 22 -2.52 0.45 -1.45
CA TRP A 22 -1.70 -0.12 -0.39
C TRP A 22 -0.82 -1.30 -0.84
N ARG A 23 -1.09 -1.91 -2.01
CA ARG A 23 -0.20 -2.90 -2.63
C ARG A 23 1.02 -2.28 -3.32
N VAL A 24 1.02 -0.97 -3.54
CA VAL A 24 2.14 -0.27 -4.16
C VAL A 24 3.22 -0.01 -3.12
N LEU A 25 4.39 -0.60 -3.37
CA LEU A 25 5.58 -0.44 -2.54
C LEU A 25 6.57 0.50 -3.22
N ARG A 26 7.53 1.02 -2.46
CA ARG A 26 8.72 1.65 -3.03
C ARG A 26 9.59 0.62 -3.75
N ARG A 27 10.47 1.10 -4.63
CA ARG A 27 11.39 0.24 -5.41
C ARG A 27 12.23 -0.69 -4.54
N ASP A 28 12.51 -0.29 -3.30
CA ASP A 28 13.31 -1.05 -2.33
C ASP A 28 12.47 -1.95 -1.40
N GLY A 29 11.17 -2.12 -1.70
CA GLY A 29 10.23 -2.92 -0.93
C GLY A 29 9.65 -2.23 0.30
N SER A 30 10.03 -0.98 0.55
CA SER A 30 9.53 -0.18 1.67
C SER A 30 8.09 0.29 1.46
N LEU A 31 7.34 0.42 2.56
CA LEU A 31 6.03 1.06 2.55
C LEU A 31 6.12 2.54 2.12
N ASN A 32 5.02 3.05 1.56
CA ASN A 32 4.94 4.43 1.08
C ASN A 32 4.29 5.32 2.14
N GLU A 33 5.11 6.13 2.80
CA GLU A 33 4.68 7.13 3.80
C GLU A 33 3.71 8.19 3.26
N LYS A 34 3.66 8.38 1.93
CA LYS A 34 2.81 9.40 1.28
C LYS A 34 1.37 8.94 1.05
N PHE A 35 1.01 7.72 1.47
CA PHE A 35 -0.35 7.23 1.30
C PHE A 35 -1.31 7.71 2.39
N PRO A 36 -2.61 7.78 2.07
CA PRO A 36 -3.64 8.04 3.06
C PRO A 36 -3.54 7.06 4.24
N GLY A 37 -3.61 7.58 5.47
CA GLY A 37 -3.40 6.78 6.70
C GLY A 37 -1.97 6.30 6.93
N GLY A 38 -1.03 6.69 6.07
CA GLY A 38 0.40 6.49 6.21
C GLY A 38 0.84 5.03 6.24
N VAL A 39 2.08 4.84 6.71
CA VAL A 39 2.75 3.53 6.80
C VAL A 39 1.96 2.54 7.66
N ARG A 40 1.32 3.00 8.73
CA ARG A 40 0.55 2.13 9.65
C ARG A 40 -0.66 1.50 8.96
N LEU A 41 -1.46 2.29 8.26
CA LEU A 41 -2.65 1.77 7.59
C LEU A 41 -2.27 0.85 6.43
N GLN A 42 -1.25 1.24 5.65
CA GLN A 42 -0.72 0.38 4.60
C GLN A 42 -0.21 -0.96 5.17
N ALA A 43 0.52 -0.92 6.27
CA ALA A 43 1.04 -2.11 6.94
C ALA A 43 -0.09 -3.04 7.41
N GLU A 44 -1.14 -2.49 8.02
CA GLU A 44 -2.27 -3.27 8.50
C GLU A 44 -3.00 -3.97 7.35
N ARG A 45 -3.26 -3.25 6.24
CA ARG A 45 -3.91 -3.83 5.05
C ARG A 45 -3.09 -4.96 4.45
N LEU A 46 -1.77 -4.75 4.29
CA LEU A 46 -0.86 -5.77 3.78
C LEU A 46 -0.80 -7.00 4.71
N ARG A 47 -0.80 -6.79 6.03
CA ARG A 47 -0.84 -7.89 7.00
C ARG A 47 -2.15 -8.68 6.95
N ARG A 48 -3.30 -8.00 6.77
CA ARG A 48 -4.60 -8.64 6.58
C ARG A 48 -4.65 -9.49 5.31
N GLU A 49 -3.91 -9.10 4.28
CA GLU A 49 -3.72 -9.90 3.05
C GLU A 49 -2.72 -11.06 3.22
N GLY A 50 -2.07 -11.20 4.38
CA GLY A 50 -1.10 -12.26 4.66
C GLY A 50 0.36 -11.92 4.34
N HIS A 51 0.66 -10.66 4.02
CA HIS A 51 2.05 -10.24 3.79
C HIS A 51 2.83 -10.10 5.11
N ILE A 52 4.07 -10.60 5.08
CA ILE A 52 5.00 -10.45 6.19
C ILE A 52 5.74 -9.12 6.06
N LEU A 53 5.71 -8.30 7.11
CA LEU A 53 6.45 -7.04 7.17
C LEU A 53 7.72 -7.20 8.01
N LEU A 54 8.85 -6.82 7.43
CA LEU A 54 10.13 -6.74 8.11
C LEU A 54 10.22 -5.44 8.92
N PRO A 55 10.74 -5.49 10.16
CA PRO A 55 10.92 -4.30 10.99
C PRO A 55 12.04 -3.40 10.44
N GLY A 56 11.92 -2.10 10.68
CA GLY A 56 12.88 -1.09 10.24
C GLY A 56 12.31 0.33 10.38
N LYS A 57 13.13 1.35 10.07
CA LYS A 57 12.69 2.77 10.09
C LYS A 57 11.44 3.00 9.24
N ILE A 58 11.39 2.33 8.09
CA ILE A 58 10.18 2.15 7.28
C ILE A 58 10.03 0.63 7.10
N PRO A 59 8.90 0.03 7.50
CA PRO A 59 8.65 -1.39 7.31
C PRO A 59 8.76 -1.76 5.83
N LYS A 60 9.24 -2.97 5.57
CA LYS A 60 9.37 -3.51 4.21
C LYS A 60 8.54 -4.78 4.06
N VAL A 61 7.97 -5.03 2.90
CA VAL A 61 7.31 -6.31 2.63
C VAL A 61 8.38 -7.36 2.33
N LYS A 62 8.36 -8.48 3.06
CA LYS A 62 9.22 -9.63 2.78
C LYS A 62 8.82 -10.22 1.42
N ASP A 63 9.80 -10.63 0.62
CA ASP A 63 9.58 -11.23 -0.71
C ASP A 63 8.85 -10.31 -1.72
N TYR A 64 8.95 -8.97 -1.54
CA TYR A 64 8.32 -7.96 -2.42
C TYR A 64 8.71 -8.07 -3.90
N VAL A 65 9.80 -8.76 -4.20
CA VAL A 65 10.34 -8.95 -5.55
C VAL A 65 9.42 -9.80 -6.43
N LYS A 66 8.63 -10.73 -5.85
CA LYS A 66 7.63 -11.52 -6.61
C LYS A 66 6.42 -10.70 -7.05
N ALA A 67 6.19 -9.53 -6.45
CA ALA A 67 5.06 -8.66 -6.73
C ALA A 67 5.42 -7.45 -7.62
N LEU A 68 6.68 -7.34 -8.06
CA LEU A 68 7.10 -6.32 -9.01
C LEU A 68 6.53 -6.64 -10.38
N VAL A 69 5.37 -6.05 -10.70
CA VAL A 69 4.93 -5.91 -12.10
C VAL A 69 5.93 -4.97 -12.77
N ARG A 70 6.86 -5.55 -13.55
CA ARG A 70 7.65 -4.78 -14.53
C ARG A 70 6.68 -4.40 -15.65
N PHE A 71 6.40 -3.10 -15.78
CA PHE A 71 5.81 -2.53 -16.98
C PHE A 71 6.89 -2.39 -18.06
#